data_AF-A0A926U6H2-F1
#
_entry.id   AF-A0A926U6H2-F1
#
_cell.length_a   1.000
_cell.length_b   1.000
_cell.length_c   1.000
_cell.angle_alpha   90.00
_cell.angle_beta   90.00
_cell.angle_gamma   90.00
#
_symmetry.space_group_name_H-M   'P 1'
#
loop_
_entity.id
_entity.type
_entity.pdbx_description
1 polymer ?
#
loop_
_entity_poly.entity_id
_entity_poly.type
_entity_poly.pdbx_seq_one_letter_code
_entity_poly.pdbx_strand_id
1 'polypeptide(L)'
;MKPSLLVHNRLTLSDFANRIEREFTVKSAIDADLFAATVRIVADVEMLPGGDVVSPIHDALNWRYTRFGNQARPTLYAALLLNEDGSCWQAKLSTPLKDGKGKDRKYEAPVGGGSRSFLPEIPTAIRQRISDRHGVEVPLDGSFWNWLTAHPEIPIVFTEGGKKALALLSLGYVAIALYGVNGGYRNIGGDRFLTADVERFAGAGRKVLLAFDQDAELKTQRRVNAALIRFGRLLKQAGAEAAIVSWDGRDGKGADDLIVWHGYLSRCLHCRAVAGTLADLAAA
;
A
#
# COMPACT_ATOMS: atom_id res chain seq x y z
N MET A 1 -40.74 36.11 -6.93
CA MET A 1 -39.74 35.19 -7.53
C MET A 1 -38.55 35.11 -6.59
N LYS A 2 -38.25 33.94 -6.00
CA LYS A 2 -37.02 33.73 -5.22
C LYS A 2 -35.93 33.24 -6.18
N PRO A 3 -34.71 33.81 -6.18
CA PRO A 3 -33.60 33.25 -6.93
C PRO A 3 -33.18 31.95 -6.25
N SER A 4 -33.31 30.84 -6.97
CA SER A 4 -32.70 29.56 -6.63
C SER A 4 -31.18 29.68 -6.81
N LEU A 5 -30.46 29.95 -5.72
CA LEU A 5 -29.01 29.78 -5.66
C LEU A 5 -28.73 28.31 -5.35
N LEU A 6 -28.76 27.46 -6.39
CA LEU A 6 -28.05 26.19 -6.36
C LEU A 6 -26.55 26.49 -6.49
N VAL A 7 -25.91 26.85 -5.38
CA VAL A 7 -24.45 26.78 -5.27
C VAL A 7 -24.11 25.30 -5.31
N HIS A 8 -23.82 24.77 -6.50
CA HIS A 8 -23.12 23.50 -6.60
C HIS A 8 -21.76 23.69 -5.94
N ASN A 9 -21.63 23.18 -4.70
CA ASN A 9 -20.39 23.22 -3.94
C ASN A 9 -19.31 22.46 -4.74
N ARG A 10 -18.53 23.18 -5.56
CA ARG A 10 -17.45 22.59 -6.36
C ARG A 10 -16.33 22.23 -5.37
N LEU A 11 -15.97 20.95 -5.33
CA LEU A 11 -14.85 20.48 -4.54
C LEU A 11 -13.58 21.27 -4.92
N THR A 12 -12.96 21.94 -3.95
CA THR A 12 -11.66 22.59 -4.15
C THR A 12 -10.51 21.60 -3.92
N LEU A 13 -9.30 21.94 -4.39
CA LEU A 13 -8.10 21.15 -4.09
C LEU A 13 -7.87 21.04 -2.58
N SER A 14 -8.08 22.13 -1.84
CA SER A 14 -7.95 22.15 -0.38
C SER A 14 -8.99 21.28 0.31
N ASP A 15 -10.25 21.28 -0.15
CA ASP A 15 -11.28 20.38 0.39
C ASP A 15 -10.92 18.92 0.15
N PHE A 16 -10.39 18.60 -1.03
CA PHE A 16 -9.93 17.27 -1.37
C PHE A 16 -8.73 16.85 -0.51
N ALA A 17 -7.72 17.73 -0.36
CA ALA A 17 -6.56 17.49 0.49
C ALA A 17 -6.97 17.20 1.94
N ASN A 18 -7.78 18.07 2.54
CA ASN A 18 -8.30 17.89 3.90
C ASN A 18 -9.08 16.59 4.08
N ARG A 19 -9.87 16.21 3.06
CA ARG A 19 -10.61 14.94 3.07
C ARG A 19 -9.67 13.75 3.02
N ILE A 20 -8.64 13.77 2.17
CA ILE A 20 -7.67 12.69 2.03
C ILE A 20 -6.85 12.55 3.31
N GLU A 21 -6.33 13.66 3.83
CA GLU A 21 -5.55 13.67 5.07
C GLU A 21 -6.36 13.04 6.21
N ARG A 22 -7.59 13.51 6.47
CA ARG A 22 -8.47 12.91 7.49
C ARG A 22 -8.76 11.43 7.23
N GLU A 23 -8.93 11.04 5.97
CA GLU A 23 -9.17 9.62 5.64
C GLU A 23 -7.94 8.75 5.95
N PHE A 24 -6.73 9.25 5.73
CA PHE A 24 -5.50 8.48 5.91
C PHE A 24 -5.06 8.51 7.38
N THR A 25 -4.97 9.71 7.99
CA THR A 25 -4.41 9.87 9.33
C THR A 25 -5.39 9.49 10.43
N VAL A 26 -6.68 9.86 10.30
CA VAL A 26 -7.69 9.58 11.35
C VAL A 26 -8.32 8.21 11.14
N LYS A 27 -8.83 7.91 9.93
CA LYS A 27 -9.60 6.67 9.69
C LYS A 27 -8.73 5.44 9.41
N SER A 28 -7.46 5.61 9.10
CA SER A 28 -6.52 4.50 8.89
C SER A 28 -5.33 4.56 9.86
N ALA A 29 -5.35 5.47 10.84
CA ALA A 29 -4.31 5.63 11.86
C ALA A 29 -2.88 5.77 11.30
N ILE A 30 -2.75 6.43 10.14
CA ILE A 30 -1.45 6.69 9.52
C ILE A 30 -0.81 7.91 10.18
N ASP A 31 0.47 7.79 10.53
CA ASP A 31 1.26 8.88 11.09
C ASP A 31 1.33 10.08 10.11
N ALA A 32 1.22 11.29 10.65
CA ALA A 32 1.12 12.51 9.84
C ALA A 32 2.40 12.77 9.02
N ASP A 33 3.58 12.51 9.58
CA ASP A 33 4.86 12.72 8.88
C ASP A 33 5.02 11.67 7.77
N LEU A 34 4.60 10.43 8.04
CA LEU A 34 4.60 9.36 7.03
C LEU A 34 3.62 9.67 5.89
N PHE A 35 2.43 10.16 6.22
CA PHE A 35 1.47 10.61 5.23
C PHE A 35 2.05 11.73 4.37
N ALA A 36 2.64 12.76 4.98
CA ALA A 36 3.21 13.90 4.28
C ALA A 36 4.39 13.52 3.37
N ALA A 37 5.25 12.60 3.81
CA ALA A 37 6.37 12.10 3.01
C ALA A 37 5.91 11.24 1.82
N THR A 38 4.78 10.54 1.96
CA THR A 38 4.37 9.51 1.00
C THR A 38 3.30 9.96 0.01
N VAL A 39 2.39 10.85 0.43
CA VAL A 39 1.19 11.20 -0.32
C VAL A 39 1.30 12.61 -0.88
N ARG A 40 1.32 12.71 -2.21
CA ARG A 40 1.30 13.99 -2.92
C ARG A 40 -0.10 14.29 -3.46
N ILE A 41 -0.70 15.39 -3.01
CA ILE A 41 -1.97 15.89 -3.56
C ILE A 41 -1.69 16.76 -4.77
N VAL A 42 -2.32 16.46 -5.91
CA VAL A 42 -2.12 17.18 -7.18
C VAL A 42 -3.45 17.52 -7.84
N ALA A 43 -3.45 18.56 -8.67
CA ALA A 43 -4.50 18.78 -9.66
C ALA A 43 -4.17 18.07 -10.97
N ASP A 44 -5.18 17.78 -11.79
CA ASP A 44 -4.96 17.19 -13.12
C ASP A 44 -4.34 18.20 -14.10
N VAL A 45 -4.43 19.49 -13.80
CA VAL A 45 -3.82 20.58 -14.57
C VAL A 45 -3.17 21.55 -13.59
N GLU A 46 -1.87 21.76 -13.75
CA GLU A 46 -1.11 22.75 -12.98
C GLU A 46 -0.38 23.69 -13.95
N MET A 47 -0.37 24.98 -13.65
CA MET A 47 0.40 25.97 -14.40
C MET A 47 1.71 26.26 -13.68
N LEU A 48 2.82 26.04 -14.36
CA LEU A 48 4.15 26.33 -13.84
C LEU A 48 4.47 27.83 -13.94
N PRO A 49 5.39 28.34 -13.10
CA PRO A 49 5.96 29.66 -13.30
C PRO A 49 6.58 29.77 -14.71
N GLY A 50 6.04 30.65 -15.55
CA GLY A 50 6.43 30.77 -16.96
C GLY A 50 5.31 30.45 -17.95
N GLY A 51 4.18 29.90 -17.49
CA GLY A 51 2.98 29.68 -18.31
C GLY A 51 2.86 28.29 -18.93
N ASP A 52 3.82 27.40 -18.67
CA ASP A 52 3.73 26.00 -19.07
C ASP A 52 2.65 25.26 -18.29
N VAL A 53 1.91 24.39 -18.98
CA VAL A 53 0.84 23.58 -18.39
C VAL A 53 1.32 22.14 -18.28
N VAL A 54 1.26 21.58 -17.08
CA VAL A 54 1.55 20.17 -16.81
C VAL A 54 0.31 19.43 -16.36
N SER A 55 0.32 18.10 -16.51
CA SER A 55 -0.79 17.24 -16.08
C SER A 55 -0.30 16.11 -15.16
N PRO A 56 -0.04 16.41 -13.87
CA PRO A 56 0.64 15.51 -12.94
C PRO A 56 -0.03 14.14 -12.79
N ILE A 57 -1.36 14.06 -12.89
CA ILE A 57 -2.10 12.80 -12.80
C ILE A 57 -1.82 11.92 -14.02
N HIS A 58 -1.83 12.50 -15.23
CA HIS A 58 -1.56 11.77 -16.46
C HIS A 58 -0.13 11.24 -16.48
N ASP A 59 0.83 12.07 -16.07
CA ASP A 59 2.24 11.71 -15.98
C ASP A 59 2.46 10.59 -14.95
N ALA A 60 1.89 10.74 -13.75
CA ALA A 60 2.02 9.75 -12.68
C ALA A 60 1.39 8.39 -13.02
N LEU A 61 0.27 8.38 -13.74
CA LEU A 61 -0.44 7.16 -14.12
C LEU A 61 -0.05 6.61 -15.50
N ASN A 62 0.89 7.25 -16.19
CA ASN A 62 1.28 6.93 -17.56
C ASN A 62 0.06 6.87 -18.51
N TRP A 63 -0.86 7.81 -18.35
CA TRP A 63 -2.06 7.91 -19.18
C TRP A 63 -1.74 8.66 -20.47
N ARG A 64 -2.05 8.03 -21.59
CA ARG A 64 -2.01 8.72 -22.89
C ARG A 64 -3.23 9.61 -23.04
N TYR A 65 -3.02 10.84 -23.50
CA TYR A 65 -4.10 11.73 -23.90
C TYR A 65 -4.87 11.13 -25.07
N THR A 66 -6.20 11.11 -24.96
CA THR A 66 -7.08 10.61 -26.01
C THR A 66 -8.17 11.63 -26.31
N ARG A 67 -8.65 11.65 -27.57
CA ARG A 67 -9.77 12.53 -27.98
C ARG A 67 -11.05 12.25 -27.17
N PHE A 68 -11.21 11.03 -26.66
CA PHE A 68 -12.29 10.60 -25.76
C PHE A 68 -11.70 9.85 -24.55
N GLY A 69 -12.06 10.22 -23.32
CA GLY A 69 -11.65 9.51 -22.09
C GLY A 69 -10.68 10.33 -21.21
N ASN A 70 -9.38 10.26 -21.53
CA ASN A 70 -8.29 10.88 -20.77
C ASN A 70 -8.01 12.29 -21.30
N GLN A 71 -8.91 13.21 -20.98
CA GLN A 71 -8.70 14.64 -21.16
C GLN A 71 -8.31 15.23 -19.81
N ALA A 72 -7.39 16.18 -19.79
CA ALA A 72 -7.04 16.91 -18.59
C ALA A 72 -8.26 17.73 -18.12
N ARG A 73 -8.67 17.56 -16.86
CA ARG A 73 -9.87 18.16 -16.28
C ARG A 73 -9.48 19.14 -15.17
N PRO A 74 -9.83 20.43 -15.29
CA PRO A 74 -9.51 21.43 -14.27
C PRO A 74 -10.07 21.12 -12.86
N THR A 75 -11.04 20.22 -12.75
CA THR A 75 -11.71 19.86 -11.49
C THR A 75 -11.36 18.47 -10.99
N LEU A 76 -10.41 17.77 -11.64
CA LEU A 76 -9.94 16.47 -11.18
C LEU A 76 -8.70 16.67 -10.30
N TYR A 77 -8.68 15.99 -9.16
CA TYR A 77 -7.56 15.98 -8.23
C TYR A 77 -7.20 14.54 -7.91
N ALA A 78 -5.96 14.30 -7.50
CA ALA A 78 -5.53 12.99 -7.05
C ALA A 78 -4.63 13.07 -5.81
N ALA A 79 -4.73 12.04 -4.99
CA ALA A 79 -3.72 11.71 -4.00
C ALA A 79 -2.83 10.62 -4.58
N LEU A 80 -1.59 10.96 -4.91
CA LEU A 80 -0.58 10.05 -5.43
C LEU A 80 0.17 9.42 -4.27
N LEU A 81 0.18 8.09 -4.20
CA LEU A 81 1.01 7.33 -3.27
C LEU A 81 2.34 7.06 -3.96
N LEU A 82 3.42 7.64 -3.44
CA LEU A 82 4.74 7.61 -4.05
C LEU A 82 5.67 6.60 -3.36
N ASN A 83 6.52 5.96 -4.14
CA ASN A 83 7.67 5.21 -3.63
C ASN A 83 8.80 6.18 -3.24
N GLU A 84 9.79 5.67 -2.51
CA GLU A 84 11.01 6.40 -2.11
C GLU A 84 11.78 6.99 -3.32
N ASP A 85 11.68 6.38 -4.51
CA ASP A 85 12.28 6.88 -5.76
C ASP A 85 11.42 7.95 -6.48
N GLY A 86 10.30 8.38 -5.87
CA GLY A 86 9.36 9.34 -6.43
C GLY A 86 8.38 8.77 -7.46
N SER A 87 8.51 7.50 -7.83
CA SER A 87 7.55 6.86 -8.75
C SER A 87 6.18 6.69 -8.11
N CYS A 88 5.12 6.92 -8.87
CA CYS A 88 3.76 6.70 -8.40
C CYS A 88 3.46 5.20 -8.34
N TRP A 89 2.94 4.72 -7.21
CA TRP A 89 2.46 3.35 -7.07
C TRP A 89 0.96 3.25 -7.30
N GLN A 90 0.16 4.11 -6.64
CA GLN A 90 -1.28 4.21 -6.88
C GLN A 90 -1.76 5.65 -6.75
N ALA A 91 -2.85 5.98 -7.43
CA ALA A 91 -3.54 7.25 -7.26
C ALA A 91 -4.97 7.02 -6.78
N LYS A 92 -5.42 7.86 -5.84
CA LYS A 92 -6.84 7.99 -5.49
C LYS A 92 -7.40 9.28 -6.07
N LEU A 93 -8.35 9.15 -6.99
CA LEU A 93 -8.97 10.30 -7.67
C LEU A 93 -10.09 10.93 -6.86
N SER A 94 -10.29 12.23 -7.01
CA SER A 94 -11.46 12.94 -6.46
C SER A 94 -12.77 12.46 -7.07
N THR A 95 -12.74 12.12 -8.36
CA THR A 95 -13.82 11.44 -9.08
C THR A 95 -13.33 10.08 -9.56
N PRO A 96 -13.77 8.97 -8.94
CA PRO A 96 -13.39 7.63 -9.35
C PRO A 96 -13.78 7.32 -10.79
N LEU A 97 -12.92 6.57 -11.49
CA LEU A 97 -13.30 5.96 -12.76
C LEU A 97 -14.12 4.70 -12.50
N LYS A 98 -14.98 4.33 -13.45
CA LYS A 98 -15.79 3.11 -13.36
C LYS A 98 -15.07 1.95 -14.03
N ASP A 99 -15.21 0.76 -13.46
CA ASP A 99 -14.77 -0.49 -14.09
C ASP A 99 -15.73 -0.91 -15.21
N GLY A 100 -15.40 -2.01 -15.92
CA GLY A 100 -16.25 -2.54 -17.00
C GLY A 100 -17.63 -3.05 -16.55
N LYS A 101 -17.90 -3.06 -15.24
CA LYS A 101 -19.20 -3.41 -14.64
C LYS A 101 -19.91 -2.17 -14.05
N GLY A 102 -19.37 -0.97 -14.27
CA GLY A 102 -19.94 0.28 -13.78
C GLY A 102 -19.66 0.59 -12.31
N LYS A 103 -18.79 -0.18 -11.64
CA LYS A 103 -18.43 0.04 -10.23
C LYS A 103 -17.25 0.99 -10.13
N ASP A 104 -17.29 1.89 -9.14
CA ASP A 104 -16.20 2.83 -8.89
C ASP A 104 -14.91 2.10 -8.51
N ARG A 105 -13.83 2.43 -9.22
CA ARG A 105 -12.47 1.98 -8.92
C ARG A 105 -11.89 2.85 -7.82
N LYS A 106 -11.55 2.23 -6.69
CA LYS A 106 -11.06 2.95 -5.51
C LYS A 106 -9.69 3.59 -5.73
N TYR A 107 -8.81 2.91 -6.49
CA TYR A 107 -7.46 3.35 -6.82
C TYR A 107 -7.14 3.02 -8.27
N GLU A 108 -6.31 3.87 -8.88
CA GLU A 108 -5.71 3.68 -10.19
C GLU A 108 -4.22 3.33 -10.02
N ALA A 109 -3.69 2.50 -10.91
CA ALA A 109 -2.27 2.16 -10.94
C ALA A 109 -1.66 2.63 -12.28
N PRO A 110 -0.36 2.97 -12.33
CA PRO A 110 0.28 3.37 -13.57
C PRO A 110 0.20 2.29 -14.65
N VAL A 111 -0.13 2.70 -15.87
CA VAL A 111 -0.19 1.78 -17.02
C VAL A 111 1.22 1.28 -17.35
N GLY A 112 1.38 -0.03 -17.47
CA GLY A 112 2.66 -0.66 -17.80
C GLY A 112 3.66 -0.75 -16.63
N GLY A 113 3.28 -0.35 -15.41
CA GLY A 113 4.16 -0.39 -14.24
C GLY A 113 4.49 -1.80 -13.72
N GLY A 114 3.78 -2.84 -14.17
CA GLY A 114 3.94 -4.21 -13.69
C GLY A 114 3.56 -4.39 -12.21
N SER A 115 3.91 -5.54 -11.64
CA SER A 115 3.62 -5.88 -10.24
C SER A 115 4.68 -5.32 -9.28
N ARG A 116 4.87 -3.99 -9.28
CA ARG A 116 5.76 -3.31 -8.32
C ARG A 116 5.16 -3.32 -6.92
N SER A 117 6.03 -3.46 -5.93
CA SER A 117 5.67 -3.30 -4.51
C SER A 117 5.63 -1.84 -4.12
N PHE A 118 4.84 -1.50 -3.12
CA PHE A 118 4.84 -0.17 -2.53
C PHE A 118 5.96 -0.05 -1.50
N LEU A 119 6.96 0.77 -1.81
CA LEU A 119 8.14 1.03 -0.99
C LEU A 119 8.21 2.54 -0.73
N PRO A 120 7.36 3.09 0.15
CA PRO A 120 7.28 4.53 0.41
C PRO A 120 8.54 5.08 1.06
N GLU A 121 8.73 6.39 0.99
CA GLU A 121 9.72 7.07 1.83
C GLU A 121 9.39 6.88 3.31
N ILE A 122 10.40 6.55 4.13
CA ILE A 122 10.25 6.37 5.57
C ILE A 122 10.89 7.55 6.29
N PRO A 123 10.11 8.46 6.91
CA PRO A 123 10.65 9.64 7.57
C PRO A 123 11.31 9.29 8.91
N THR A 124 12.17 10.18 9.39
CA THR A 124 12.99 10.02 10.61
C THR A 124 12.19 9.51 11.81
N ALA A 125 11.00 10.06 12.06
CA ALA A 125 10.16 9.66 13.18
C ALA A 125 9.73 8.18 13.12
N ILE A 126 9.49 7.65 11.92
CA ILE A 126 9.15 6.24 11.70
C ILE A 126 10.39 5.36 11.77
N ARG A 127 11.52 5.83 11.22
CA ARG A 127 12.80 5.12 11.35
C ARG A 127 13.20 4.89 12.81
N GLN A 128 13.03 5.90 13.65
CA GLN A 128 13.27 5.77 15.09
C GLN A 128 12.34 4.72 15.73
N ARG A 129 11.05 4.71 15.39
CA ARG A 129 10.11 3.69 15.91
C ARG A 129 10.47 2.28 15.47
N ILE A 130 10.92 2.10 14.23
CA ILE A 130 11.42 0.82 13.72
C ILE A 130 12.68 0.42 14.51
N SER A 131 13.59 1.37 14.75
CA SER A 131 14.80 1.16 15.54
C SER A 131 14.47 0.68 16.95
N ASP A 132 13.57 1.38 17.64
CA ASP A 132 13.15 1.05 19.01
C ASP A 132 12.44 -0.30 19.08
N ARG A 133 11.58 -0.61 18.09
CA ARG A 133 10.83 -1.87 18.03
C ARG A 133 11.73 -3.08 17.84
N HIS A 134 12.74 -2.96 16.98
CA HIS A 134 13.57 -4.09 16.57
C HIS A 134 14.92 -4.14 17.28
N GLY A 135 15.29 -3.10 18.03
CA GLY A 135 16.58 -3.02 18.72
C GLY A 135 17.76 -2.92 17.74
N VAL A 136 17.55 -2.35 16.55
CA VAL A 136 18.55 -2.20 15.48
C VAL A 136 18.64 -0.73 15.11
N GLU A 137 19.85 -0.17 15.03
CA GLU A 137 20.05 1.22 14.63
C GLU A 137 19.66 1.43 13.15
N VAL A 138 18.58 2.19 12.93
CA VAL A 138 18.11 2.54 11.58
C VAL A 138 18.73 3.89 11.18
N PRO A 139 19.40 4.00 10.01
CA PRO A 139 19.96 5.26 9.54
C PRO A 139 18.85 6.29 9.30
N LEU A 140 19.06 7.55 9.68
CA LEU A 140 18.05 8.60 9.56
C LEU A 140 17.96 9.19 8.14
N ASP A 141 18.93 8.89 7.28
CA ASP A 141 19.04 9.36 5.90
C ASP A 141 19.28 8.18 4.93
N GLY A 142 19.40 8.49 3.64
CA GLY A 142 19.58 7.51 2.58
C GLY A 142 18.37 6.61 2.33
N SER A 143 18.54 5.62 1.45
CA SER A 143 17.46 4.69 1.10
C SER A 143 17.22 3.67 2.22
N PHE A 144 16.05 3.78 2.87
CA PHE A 144 15.62 2.85 3.91
C PHE A 144 15.54 1.43 3.37
N TRP A 145 14.95 1.26 2.19
CA TRP A 145 14.74 -0.05 1.60
C TRP A 145 16.05 -0.71 1.16
N ASN A 146 17.04 0.08 0.70
CA ASN A 146 18.40 -0.44 0.43
C ASN A 146 19.06 -0.93 1.70
N TRP A 147 19.09 -0.10 2.74
CA TRP A 147 19.60 -0.49 4.04
C TRP A 147 18.93 -1.77 4.57
N LEU A 148 17.60 -1.85 4.54
CA LEU A 148 16.82 -2.98 5.05
C LEU A 148 17.21 -4.33 4.44
N THR A 149 17.76 -4.37 3.22
CA THR A 149 18.20 -5.64 2.59
C THR A 149 19.29 -6.34 3.40
N ALA A 150 20.16 -5.58 4.06
CA ALA A 150 21.24 -6.09 4.90
C ALA A 150 20.78 -6.52 6.31
N HIS A 151 19.51 -6.30 6.67
CA HIS A 151 18.96 -6.55 8.00
C HIS A 151 17.83 -7.61 7.99
N PRO A 152 18.14 -8.90 7.75
CA PRO A 152 17.16 -9.98 7.74
C PRO A 152 16.56 -10.30 9.12
N GLU A 153 17.15 -9.81 10.20
CA GLU A 153 16.59 -9.88 11.56
C GLU A 153 15.29 -9.08 11.71
N ILE A 154 15.05 -8.09 10.85
CA ILE A 154 13.83 -7.27 10.85
C ILE A 154 12.73 -7.99 10.04
N PRO A 155 11.63 -8.41 10.69
CA PRO A 155 10.52 -9.06 10.00
C PRO A 155 9.81 -8.12 9.04
N ILE A 156 9.29 -8.66 7.93
CA ILE A 156 8.49 -7.91 6.96
C ILE A 156 7.05 -8.41 6.94
N VAL A 157 6.11 -7.47 6.94
CA VAL A 157 4.68 -7.74 6.73
C VAL A 157 4.30 -7.40 5.28
N PHE A 158 3.92 -8.41 4.49
CA PHE A 158 3.26 -8.17 3.21
C PHE A 158 1.75 -8.05 3.40
N THR A 159 1.17 -7.01 2.80
CA THR A 159 -0.29 -6.75 2.86
C THR A 159 -0.81 -6.25 1.50
N GLU A 160 -2.12 -6.05 1.40
CA GLU A 160 -2.77 -5.47 0.22
C GLU A 160 -3.21 -4.01 0.48
N GLY A 161 -2.76 -3.12 -0.40
CA GLY A 161 -3.14 -1.71 -0.40
C GLY A 161 -2.24 -0.82 0.47
N GLY A 162 -1.88 0.35 -0.09
CA GLY A 162 -0.89 1.24 0.52
C GLY A 162 -1.26 1.73 1.93
N LYS A 163 -2.53 2.06 2.18
CA LYS A 163 -2.97 2.51 3.52
C LYS A 163 -2.67 1.51 4.64
N LYS A 164 -2.77 0.21 4.36
CA LYS A 164 -2.50 -0.83 5.35
C LYS A 164 -1.02 -0.91 5.68
N ALA A 165 -0.17 -0.87 4.65
CA ALA A 165 1.27 -0.81 4.86
C ALA A 165 1.68 0.46 5.62
N LEU A 166 1.11 1.62 5.28
CA LEU A 166 1.40 2.87 5.99
C LEU A 166 0.92 2.84 7.45
N ALA A 167 -0.24 2.27 7.74
CA ALA A 167 -0.73 2.11 9.10
C ALA A 167 0.22 1.21 9.94
N LEU A 168 0.72 0.13 9.35
CA LEU A 168 1.69 -0.77 9.98
C LEU A 168 3.05 -0.07 10.23
N LEU A 169 3.56 0.64 9.23
CA LEU A 169 4.77 1.45 9.34
C LEU A 169 4.64 2.51 10.44
N SER A 170 3.47 3.11 10.60
CA SER A 170 3.18 4.11 11.66
C SER A 170 3.37 3.56 13.08
N LEU A 171 3.22 2.25 13.26
CA LEU A 171 3.44 1.52 14.52
C LEU A 171 4.85 0.91 14.64
N GLY A 172 5.73 1.19 13.67
CA GLY A 172 7.10 0.67 13.61
C GLY A 172 7.24 -0.73 13.01
N TYR A 173 6.16 -1.34 12.47
CA TYR A 173 6.30 -2.59 11.71
C TYR A 173 6.76 -2.30 10.29
N VAL A 174 7.78 -3.01 9.80
CA VAL A 174 8.18 -2.90 8.40
C VAL A 174 7.17 -3.62 7.52
N ALA A 175 6.40 -2.85 6.74
CA ALA A 175 5.33 -3.38 5.89
C ALA A 175 5.45 -2.95 4.43
N ILE A 176 5.14 -3.88 3.53
CA ILE A 176 5.19 -3.69 2.08
C ILE A 176 3.81 -4.00 1.50
N ALA A 177 3.22 -3.05 0.76
CA ALA A 177 1.96 -3.28 0.08
C ALA A 177 2.18 -3.87 -1.31
N LEU A 178 1.31 -4.83 -1.66
CA LEU A 178 1.17 -5.36 -3.01
C LEU A 178 -0.19 -4.92 -3.57
N TYR A 179 -0.33 -4.90 -4.90
CA TYR A 179 -1.63 -4.62 -5.56
C TYR A 179 -2.71 -5.68 -5.25
N GLY A 180 -2.29 -6.81 -4.72
CA GLY A 180 -3.09 -7.94 -4.26
C GLY A 180 -2.18 -9.12 -3.99
N VAL A 181 -2.72 -10.22 -3.46
CA VAL A 181 -1.93 -11.41 -3.10
C VAL A 181 -1.11 -11.99 -4.26
N ASN A 182 -1.60 -11.87 -5.49
CA ASN A 182 -0.86 -12.31 -6.68
C ASN A 182 0.21 -11.32 -7.15
N GLY A 183 0.31 -10.12 -6.55
CA GLY A 183 1.31 -9.12 -6.89
C GLY A 183 2.72 -9.49 -6.42
N GLY A 184 2.85 -10.44 -5.49
CA GLY A 184 4.16 -10.85 -4.97
C GLY A 184 4.90 -11.87 -5.84
N TYR A 185 4.28 -12.37 -6.90
CA TYR A 185 4.88 -13.35 -7.81
C TYR A 185 4.37 -13.21 -9.24
N ARG A 186 5.16 -13.68 -10.19
CA ARG A 186 4.87 -13.67 -11.64
C ARG A 186 4.83 -15.10 -12.18
N ASN A 187 4.11 -15.29 -13.28
CA ASN A 187 4.08 -16.55 -14.02
C ASN A 187 4.82 -16.35 -15.35
N ILE A 188 5.88 -17.14 -15.57
CA ILE A 188 6.67 -17.14 -16.79
C ILE A 188 6.73 -18.58 -17.28
N GLY A 189 6.13 -18.86 -18.45
CA GLY A 189 6.17 -20.20 -19.04
C GLY A 189 5.48 -21.31 -18.24
N GLY A 190 4.59 -20.98 -17.30
CA GLY A 190 3.93 -21.94 -16.41
C GLY A 190 4.58 -22.01 -15.02
N ASP A 191 5.85 -21.59 -14.91
CA ASP A 191 6.58 -21.51 -13.66
C ASP A 191 6.31 -20.20 -12.92
N ARG A 192 6.44 -20.25 -11.59
CA ARG A 192 6.19 -19.10 -10.72
C ARG A 192 7.46 -18.65 -10.04
N PHE A 193 7.69 -17.35 -10.07
CA PHE A 193 8.84 -16.70 -9.47
C PHE A 193 8.38 -15.52 -8.63
N LEU A 194 9.06 -15.21 -7.53
CA LEU A 194 8.86 -13.96 -6.82
C LEU A 194 9.09 -12.78 -7.79
N THR A 195 8.43 -11.66 -7.53
CA THR A 195 8.80 -10.40 -8.20
C THR A 195 10.14 -9.91 -7.66
N ALA A 196 10.88 -9.13 -8.44
CA ALA A 196 12.19 -8.62 -8.03
C ALA A 196 12.10 -7.83 -6.70
N ASP A 197 11.04 -7.02 -6.55
CA ASP A 197 10.80 -6.24 -5.33
C ASP A 197 10.58 -7.12 -4.09
N VAL A 198 9.99 -8.32 -4.25
CA VAL A 198 9.79 -9.26 -3.13
C VAL A 198 11.01 -10.14 -2.90
N GLU A 199 11.59 -10.69 -3.97
CA GLU A 199 12.76 -11.58 -3.93
C GLU A 199 13.93 -10.93 -3.18
N ARG A 200 14.12 -9.63 -3.41
CA ARG A 200 15.08 -8.77 -2.71
C ARG A 200 15.03 -8.85 -1.18
N PHE A 201 13.89 -9.21 -0.60
CA PHE A 201 13.71 -9.31 0.85
C PHE A 201 13.43 -10.73 1.35
N ALA A 202 13.38 -11.73 0.46
CA ALA A 202 12.86 -13.06 0.77
C ALA A 202 13.92 -14.10 1.19
N GLY A 203 15.11 -13.66 1.61
CA GLY A 203 16.25 -14.55 1.93
C GLY A 203 16.77 -14.48 3.37
N ALA A 204 17.84 -15.22 3.62
CA ALA A 204 18.61 -15.22 4.87
C ALA A 204 17.79 -15.50 6.14
N GLY A 205 16.79 -16.38 6.06
CA GLY A 205 15.94 -16.73 7.21
C GLY A 205 14.99 -15.62 7.66
N ARG A 206 14.85 -14.54 6.87
CA ARG A 206 14.01 -13.39 7.26
C ARG A 206 12.59 -13.85 7.55
N LYS A 207 12.05 -13.42 8.69
CA LYS A 207 10.64 -13.64 9.06
C LYS A 207 9.73 -12.82 8.17
N VAL A 208 8.76 -13.47 7.54
CA VAL A 208 7.79 -12.84 6.66
C VAL A 208 6.37 -13.18 7.10
N LEU A 209 5.58 -12.13 7.36
CA LEU A 209 4.18 -12.24 7.74
C LEU A 209 3.31 -11.83 6.55
N LEU A 210 2.34 -12.68 6.19
CA LEU A 210 1.37 -12.41 5.13
C LEU A 210 0.04 -11.99 5.77
N ALA A 211 -0.23 -10.69 5.84
CA ALA A 211 -1.40 -10.09 6.48
C ALA A 211 -2.32 -9.44 5.44
N PHE A 212 -3.07 -10.28 4.71
CA PHE A 212 -4.00 -9.85 3.65
C PHE A 212 -5.43 -9.75 4.17
N ASP A 213 -6.29 -9.04 3.44
CA ASP A 213 -7.68 -8.78 3.82
C ASP A 213 -8.48 -10.05 4.16
N GLN A 214 -9.31 -9.96 5.20
CA GLN A 214 -10.29 -10.99 5.52
C GLN A 214 -11.52 -10.82 4.63
N ASP A 215 -11.64 -11.63 3.59
CA ASP A 215 -12.85 -11.67 2.75
C ASP A 215 -13.99 -12.39 3.46
N ALA A 216 -15.22 -11.89 3.35
CA ALA A 216 -16.40 -12.54 3.94
C ALA A 216 -16.95 -13.70 3.10
N GLU A 217 -16.76 -13.66 1.77
CA GLU A 217 -17.29 -14.66 0.85
C GLU A 217 -16.36 -15.88 0.76
N LEU A 218 -16.89 -17.07 1.08
CA LEU A 218 -16.14 -18.32 1.09
C LEU A 218 -15.39 -18.62 -0.21
N LYS A 219 -16.00 -18.31 -1.36
CA LYS A 219 -15.36 -18.51 -2.68
C LYS A 219 -14.12 -17.64 -2.82
N THR A 220 -14.20 -16.39 -2.39
CA THR A 220 -13.12 -15.42 -2.43
C THR A 220 -12.03 -15.79 -1.41
N GLN A 221 -12.41 -16.15 -0.18
CA GLN A 221 -11.48 -16.68 0.84
C GLN A 221 -10.66 -17.87 0.32
N ARG A 222 -11.31 -18.88 -0.29
CA ARG A 222 -10.60 -20.05 -0.84
C ARG A 222 -9.57 -19.66 -1.91
N ARG A 223 -9.93 -18.71 -2.79
CA ARG A 223 -9.03 -18.22 -3.84
C ARG A 223 -7.82 -17.47 -3.24
N VAL A 224 -8.07 -16.60 -2.27
CA VAL A 224 -7.03 -15.82 -1.57
C VAL A 224 -6.11 -16.75 -0.77
N ASN A 225 -6.66 -17.67 0.02
CA ASN A 225 -5.89 -18.65 0.78
C ASN A 225 -5.00 -19.52 -0.12
N ALA A 226 -5.50 -19.96 -1.28
CA ALA A 226 -4.69 -20.70 -2.23
C ALA A 226 -3.54 -19.84 -2.78
N ALA A 227 -3.75 -18.55 -2.99
CA ALA A 227 -2.70 -17.63 -3.41
C ALA A 227 -1.68 -17.33 -2.30
N LEU A 228 -2.13 -17.17 -1.05
CA LEU A 228 -1.27 -16.98 0.12
C LEU A 228 -0.37 -18.20 0.35
N ILE A 229 -0.91 -19.41 0.27
CA ILE A 229 -0.13 -20.65 0.39
C ILE A 229 0.92 -20.73 -0.71
N ARG A 230 0.56 -20.40 -1.97
CA ARG A 230 1.53 -20.36 -3.08
C ARG A 230 2.62 -19.33 -2.83
N PHE A 231 2.24 -18.12 -2.43
CA PHE A 231 3.18 -17.04 -2.18
C PHE A 231 4.14 -17.39 -1.04
N GLY A 232 3.62 -17.90 0.07
CA GLY A 232 4.42 -18.38 1.20
C GLY A 232 5.39 -19.51 0.83
N ARG A 233 5.01 -20.42 -0.09
CA ARG A 233 5.93 -21.45 -0.59
C ARG A 233 7.08 -20.86 -1.41
N LEU A 234 6.81 -19.88 -2.26
CA LEU A 234 7.85 -19.18 -3.03
C LEU A 234 8.81 -18.42 -2.11
N LEU A 235 8.29 -17.74 -1.08
CA LEU A 235 9.12 -17.09 -0.05
C LEU A 235 10.01 -18.09 0.69
N LYS A 236 9.47 -19.25 1.05
CA LYS A 236 10.26 -20.32 1.68
C LYS A 236 11.35 -20.87 0.77
N GLN A 237 11.06 -21.04 -0.52
CA GLN A 237 12.06 -21.46 -1.51
C GLN A 237 13.18 -20.43 -1.69
N ALA A 238 12.88 -19.14 -1.50
CA ALA A 238 13.88 -18.06 -1.50
C ALA A 238 14.67 -17.95 -0.18
N GLY A 239 14.29 -18.71 0.86
CA GLY A 239 15.00 -18.77 2.13
C GLY A 239 14.38 -17.97 3.27
N ALA A 240 13.15 -17.46 3.14
CA ALA A 240 12.42 -16.77 4.20
C ALA A 240 11.57 -17.72 5.07
N GLU A 241 11.30 -17.29 6.30
CA GLU A 241 10.35 -17.94 7.20
C GLU A 241 8.97 -17.30 7.06
N ALA A 242 8.12 -17.89 6.21
CA ALA A 242 6.79 -17.32 5.92
C ALA A 242 5.66 -17.89 6.81
N ALA A 243 4.84 -17.00 7.37
CA ALA A 243 3.59 -17.31 8.06
C ALA A 243 2.42 -16.47 7.54
N ILE A 244 1.23 -17.08 7.54
CA ILE A 244 -0.03 -16.40 7.19
C ILE A 244 -0.66 -15.89 8.48
N VAL A 245 -0.98 -14.61 8.49
CA VAL A 245 -1.63 -13.94 9.61
C VAL A 245 -3.13 -13.87 9.34
N SER A 246 -3.93 -14.25 10.33
CA SER A 246 -5.39 -14.23 10.26
C SER A 246 -6.00 -13.70 11.55
N TRP A 247 -7.19 -13.15 11.48
CA TRP A 247 -7.94 -12.60 12.61
C TRP A 247 -9.44 -12.77 12.37
N ASP A 248 -10.25 -12.45 13.37
CA ASP A 248 -11.70 -12.46 13.22
C ASP A 248 -12.14 -11.31 12.32
N GLY A 249 -12.79 -11.60 11.20
CA GLY A 249 -13.28 -10.57 10.26
C GLY A 249 -14.27 -9.58 10.87
N ARG A 250 -14.83 -9.86 12.07
CA ARG A 250 -15.64 -8.91 12.84
C ARG A 250 -14.83 -7.73 13.38
N ASP A 251 -13.53 -7.91 13.60
CA ASP A 251 -12.63 -6.88 14.13
C ASP A 251 -12.11 -5.94 13.03
N GLY A 252 -12.39 -6.25 11.76
CA GLY A 252 -12.01 -5.43 10.62
C GLY A 252 -11.67 -6.26 9.39
N LYS A 253 -11.84 -5.66 8.20
CA LYS A 253 -11.48 -6.33 6.95
C LYS A 253 -9.97 -6.30 6.73
N GLY A 254 -9.36 -5.14 6.99
CA GLY A 254 -7.94 -4.88 6.78
C GLY A 254 -7.14 -4.80 8.08
N ALA A 255 -5.81 -4.87 7.95
CA ALA A 255 -4.91 -4.58 9.06
C ALA A 255 -5.03 -3.12 9.56
N ASP A 256 -5.37 -2.17 8.69
CA ASP A 256 -5.63 -0.78 9.10
C ASP A 256 -6.87 -0.66 9.98
N ASP A 257 -7.93 -1.42 9.69
CA ASP A 257 -9.12 -1.46 10.54
C ASP A 257 -8.75 -1.97 11.95
N LEU A 258 -7.99 -3.07 12.06
CA LEU A 258 -7.54 -3.60 13.35
C LEU A 258 -6.74 -2.60 14.17
N ILE A 259 -5.85 -1.84 13.53
CA ILE A 259 -5.02 -0.84 14.21
C ILE A 259 -5.88 0.28 14.78
N VAL A 260 -6.90 0.73 14.04
CA VAL A 260 -7.83 1.77 14.52
C VAL A 260 -8.62 1.28 15.73
N TRP A 261 -9.04 0.01 15.75
CA TRP A 261 -9.84 -0.55 16.85
C TRP A 261 -9.02 -0.97 18.08
N HIS A 262 -7.79 -1.46 17.89
CA HIS A 262 -7.03 -2.12 18.95
C HIS A 262 -5.67 -1.49 19.27
N GLY A 263 -5.20 -0.53 18.46
CA GLY A 263 -3.94 0.20 18.66
C GLY A 263 -2.66 -0.58 18.32
N TYR A 264 -2.71 -1.91 18.18
CA TYR A 264 -1.59 -2.75 17.77
C TYR A 264 -2.07 -4.11 17.23
N LEU A 265 -1.22 -4.74 16.40
CA LEU A 265 -1.53 -6.03 15.76
C LEU A 265 -1.61 -7.21 16.75
N SER A 266 -0.81 -7.24 17.82
CA SER A 266 -0.51 -8.49 18.54
C SER A 266 -1.65 -9.12 19.36
N ARG A 267 -2.77 -8.44 19.62
CA ARG A 267 -3.82 -8.96 20.53
C ARG A 267 -4.88 -9.84 19.86
N CYS A 268 -5.02 -9.79 18.53
CA CYS A 268 -6.15 -10.42 17.81
C CYS A 268 -5.72 -11.42 16.72
N LEU A 269 -4.43 -11.78 16.66
CA LEU A 269 -3.88 -12.57 15.55
C LEU A 269 -3.74 -14.05 15.85
N HIS A 270 -4.15 -14.85 14.88
CA HIS A 270 -3.77 -16.25 14.74
C HIS A 270 -2.76 -16.36 13.60
N CYS A 271 -1.53 -16.76 13.93
CA CYS A 271 -0.47 -17.04 12.97
C CYS A 271 -0.50 -18.51 12.58
N ARG A 272 -0.59 -18.78 11.27
CA ARG A 272 -0.45 -20.13 10.72
C ARG A 272 0.84 -20.20 9.90
N ALA A 273 1.82 -20.97 10.38
CA ALA A 273 2.99 -21.29 9.59
C ALA A 273 2.58 -21.94 8.26
N VAL A 274 3.18 -21.51 7.15
CA VAL A 274 2.97 -22.18 5.87
C VAL A 274 3.67 -23.54 5.96
N ALA A 275 2.93 -24.65 5.82
CA ALA A 275 3.46 -26.00 6.11
C ALA A 275 4.83 -26.27 5.42
N GLY A 276 5.79 -26.80 6.20
CA GLY A 276 7.16 -27.10 5.74
C GLY A 276 8.20 -27.34 6.86
N THR A 277 7.94 -26.87 8.09
CA THR A 277 8.62 -27.24 9.35
C THR A 277 7.84 -26.62 10.51
N LEU A 278 7.72 -27.33 11.64
CA LEU A 278 7.10 -26.89 12.89
C LEU A 278 8.05 -25.94 13.62
N ALA A 279 7.68 -24.67 13.76
CA ALA A 279 8.12 -23.83 14.87
C ALA A 279 7.09 -22.71 15.06
N ASP A 280 6.59 -22.62 16.29
CA ASP A 280 5.55 -21.69 16.73
C ASP A 280 5.98 -20.23 16.55
N LEU A 281 5.23 -19.46 15.76
CA LEU A 281 5.29 -18.00 15.76
C LEU A 281 4.29 -17.48 16.80
N ALA A 282 4.63 -17.70 18.07
CA ALA A 282 3.95 -17.10 19.22
C ALA A 282 4.99 -16.33 20.06
N ALA A 283 5.43 -15.17 19.55
CA ALA A 283 5.95 -14.01 20.30
C ALA A 283 6.69 -13.06 19.33
N ALA A 284 6.01 -11.97 18.95
CA ALA A 284 6.60 -10.72 18.48
C ALA A 284 5.59 -9.59 18.74
#